data_AF-M5BKH1-F1
#
_entry.id   AF-M5BKH1-F1
#
_cell.length_a   1.000
_cell.length_b   1.000
_cell.length_c   1.000
_cell.angle_alpha   90.00
_cell.angle_beta   90.00
_cell.angle_gamma   90.00
#
_symmetry.space_group_name_H-M   'P 1'
#
loop_
_entity.id
_entity.type
_entity.pdbx_description
1 polymer ?
#
loop_
_entity_poly.entity_id
_entity_poly.type
_entity_poly.pdbx_seq_one_letter_code
_entity_poly.pdbx_strand_id
1 'polypeptide(L)'
;MLGRYFALAACALPLVSALPKIHAKGKYLYDESGNRFYIKGVAYQEAGELGPETEANTANGGYPEPSTYIDPLSIPSACNRDLPYLKQLGVNAVRIYSVNNQLNHDECMAALDGAGIYTIIDLSLPLNGSINRAAPSWTTSLQSLYTDTIDAFAKYNNVLSFNVANEVINLANNTHTAPFIKAAARDIKAYLKSKGSSALVGYSTVDASAIRDNVVQYLTCDKAETSVDIVGLNTYRWCGNDDISSSGYNQITELFQK
;
A
#
# COMPACT_ATOMS: atom_id res chain seq x y z
N MET A 1 -52.74 -30.26 33.98
CA MET A 1 -51.50 -30.36 33.18
C MET A 1 -51.53 -29.28 32.12
N LEU A 2 -50.87 -28.14 32.34
CA LEU A 2 -50.69 -27.09 31.34
C LEU A 2 -49.24 -27.12 30.89
N GLY A 3 -48.98 -27.67 29.69
CA GLY A 3 -47.67 -27.68 29.07
C GLY A 3 -47.35 -26.31 28.48
N ARG A 4 -46.33 -25.64 29.02
CA ARG A 4 -45.75 -24.43 28.43
C ARG A 4 -44.75 -24.84 27.35
N TYR A 5 -45.07 -24.53 26.10
CA TYR A 5 -44.10 -24.58 24.99
C TYR A 5 -43.20 -23.35 25.06
N PHE A 6 -41.91 -23.55 25.35
CA PHE A 6 -40.88 -22.54 25.14
C PHE A 6 -40.44 -22.60 23.68
N ALA A 7 -40.77 -21.57 22.90
CA ALA A 7 -40.16 -21.37 21.60
C ALA A 7 -38.76 -20.77 21.81
N LEU A 8 -37.70 -21.53 21.54
CA LEU A 8 -36.36 -20.98 21.41
C LEU A 8 -36.29 -20.18 20.10
N ALA A 9 -36.25 -18.85 20.20
CA ALA A 9 -35.83 -18.00 19.09
C ALA A 9 -34.31 -18.15 18.92
N ALA A 10 -33.88 -18.83 17.86
CA ALA A 10 -32.48 -18.88 17.48
C ALA A 10 -32.06 -17.52 16.88
N CYS A 11 -31.33 -16.71 17.66
CA CYS A 11 -30.60 -15.56 17.13
C CYS A 11 -29.50 -16.10 16.21
N ALA A 12 -29.71 -16.04 14.89
CA ALA A 12 -28.64 -16.18 13.93
C ALA A 12 -27.75 -14.93 14.02
N LEU A 13 -26.64 -15.03 14.77
CA LEU A 13 -25.57 -14.03 14.69
C LEU A 13 -24.99 -14.10 13.27
N PRO A 14 -24.93 -12.99 12.52
CA PRO A 14 -24.23 -12.98 11.25
C PRO A 14 -22.76 -13.26 11.54
N LEU A 15 -22.25 -14.39 11.06
CA LEU A 15 -20.82 -14.66 10.98
C LEU A 15 -20.26 -13.65 9.97
N VAL A 16 -19.67 -12.57 10.46
CA VAL A 16 -18.83 -11.71 9.62
C VAL A 16 -17.59 -12.53 9.29
N SER A 17 -17.55 -13.08 8.08
CA SER A 17 -16.33 -13.69 7.56
C SER A 17 -15.34 -12.57 7.28
N ALA A 18 -14.10 -12.71 7.77
CA ALA A 18 -12.99 -11.88 7.34
C ALA A 18 -12.85 -11.92 5.81
N LEU A 19 -12.30 -10.86 5.23
CA LEU A 19 -12.02 -10.85 3.80
C LEU A 19 -11.01 -11.95 3.42
N PRO A 20 -11.20 -12.59 2.24
CA PRO A 20 -10.27 -13.60 1.75
C PRO A 20 -8.85 -13.03 1.66
N LYS A 21 -7.84 -13.82 2.02
CA LYS A 21 -6.45 -13.39 1.83
C LYS A 21 -6.12 -13.37 0.34
N ILE A 22 -5.50 -12.28 -0.09
CA ILE A 22 -5.00 -12.14 -1.46
C ILE A 22 -3.54 -12.51 -1.51
N HIS A 23 -3.15 -13.32 -2.49
CA HIS A 23 -1.76 -13.73 -2.68
C HIS A 23 -1.33 -13.53 -4.14
N ALA A 24 -0.03 -13.33 -4.33
CA ALA A 24 0.57 -13.27 -5.66
C ALA A 24 0.86 -14.68 -6.18
N LYS A 25 0.52 -14.94 -7.44
CA LYS A 25 0.94 -16.14 -8.18
C LYS A 25 1.44 -15.72 -9.55
N GLY A 26 2.75 -15.86 -9.76
CA GLY A 26 3.42 -15.24 -10.91
C GLY A 26 3.23 -13.73 -10.84
N LYS A 27 2.86 -13.10 -11.97
CA LYS A 27 2.73 -11.64 -12.05
C LYS A 27 1.46 -11.09 -11.43
N TYR A 28 0.53 -11.95 -10.98
CA TYR A 28 -0.77 -11.43 -10.64
C TYR A 28 -1.51 -12.09 -9.47
N LEU A 29 -2.49 -11.35 -8.94
CA LEU A 29 -3.13 -11.58 -7.63
C LEU A 29 -4.34 -12.52 -7.70
N TYR A 30 -4.53 -13.34 -6.66
CA TYR A 30 -5.66 -14.27 -6.52
C TYR A 30 -6.19 -14.29 -5.09
N ASP A 31 -7.48 -14.59 -4.94
CA ASP A 31 -8.07 -14.94 -3.65
C ASP A 31 -7.81 -16.43 -3.30
N GLU A 32 -8.17 -16.83 -2.08
CA GLU A 32 -8.01 -18.22 -1.60
C GLU A 32 -8.83 -19.26 -2.39
N SER A 33 -9.89 -18.81 -3.10
CA SER A 33 -10.70 -19.66 -3.96
C SER A 33 -10.10 -19.83 -5.36
N GLY A 34 -9.00 -19.14 -5.66
CA GLY A 34 -8.33 -19.16 -6.96
C GLY A 34 -8.90 -18.17 -7.98
N ASN A 35 -9.80 -17.26 -7.58
CA ASN A 35 -10.31 -16.23 -8.47
C ASN A 35 -9.29 -15.11 -8.65
N ARG A 36 -9.27 -14.53 -9.86
CA ARG A 36 -8.41 -13.41 -10.21
C ARG A 36 -8.81 -12.16 -9.40
N PHE A 37 -7.87 -11.61 -8.64
CA PHE A 37 -8.08 -10.36 -7.91
C PHE A 37 -7.52 -9.18 -8.71
N TYR A 38 -8.31 -8.09 -8.79
CA TYR A 38 -7.93 -6.82 -9.41
C TYR A 38 -8.11 -5.71 -8.38
N ILE A 39 -7.10 -4.85 -8.24
CA ILE A 39 -7.18 -3.67 -7.37
C ILE A 39 -7.99 -2.60 -8.11
N LYS A 40 -9.16 -2.24 -7.56
CA LYS A 40 -9.95 -1.07 -7.91
C LYS A 40 -9.86 -0.10 -6.73
N GLY A 41 -8.78 0.67 -6.69
CA GLY A 41 -8.40 1.44 -5.51
C GLY A 41 -8.56 2.95 -5.66
N VAL A 42 -8.50 3.64 -4.52
CA VAL A 42 -8.36 5.10 -4.43
C VAL A 42 -7.32 5.47 -3.35
N ALA A 43 -6.60 6.58 -3.54
CA ALA A 43 -5.79 7.16 -2.46
C ALA A 43 -6.71 7.70 -1.36
N TYR A 44 -6.44 7.33 -0.10
CA TYR A 44 -7.21 7.75 1.06
C TYR A 44 -6.26 8.30 2.12
N GLN A 45 -5.89 9.56 1.97
CA GLN A 45 -4.93 10.25 2.82
C GLN A 45 -5.29 11.72 2.88
N GLU A 46 -5.55 12.22 4.09
CA GLU A 46 -5.70 13.66 4.30
C GLU A 46 -4.33 14.35 4.14
N ALA A 47 -4.33 15.52 3.49
CA ALA A 47 -3.13 16.28 3.24
C ALA A 47 -2.56 16.83 4.55
N GLY A 48 -1.25 16.65 4.76
CA GLY A 48 -0.52 17.35 5.80
C GLY A 48 -0.15 18.77 5.40
N GLU A 49 0.48 19.49 6.31
CA GLU A 49 1.10 20.78 6.01
C GLU A 49 2.29 20.57 5.09
N LEU A 50 2.37 21.32 4.00
CA LEU A 50 3.51 21.23 3.09
C LEU A 50 4.76 21.81 3.74
N GLY A 51 5.87 21.07 3.67
CA GLY A 51 7.19 21.58 4.01
C GLY A 51 7.65 22.69 3.06
N PRO A 52 8.71 23.43 3.42
CA PRO A 52 9.26 24.45 2.55
C PRO A 52 9.89 23.83 1.29
N GLU A 53 9.73 24.51 0.16
CA GLU A 53 10.55 24.24 -1.02
C GLU A 53 11.98 24.72 -0.76
N THR A 54 12.95 23.83 -0.96
CA THR A 54 14.38 24.13 -0.80
C THR A 54 15.14 23.79 -2.08
N GLU A 55 16.30 24.41 -2.27
CA GLU A 55 17.20 24.07 -3.37
C GLU A 55 17.61 22.59 -3.32
N ALA A 56 17.82 22.05 -2.11
CA ALA A 56 18.12 20.64 -1.90
C ALA A 56 16.98 19.72 -2.36
N ASN A 57 15.73 20.05 -2.04
CA ASN A 57 14.56 19.27 -2.46
C ASN A 57 14.43 19.32 -3.99
N THR A 58 14.57 20.51 -4.58
CA THR A 58 14.51 20.70 -6.04
C THR A 58 15.58 19.88 -6.76
N ALA A 59 16.82 19.90 -6.28
CA ALA A 59 17.94 19.18 -6.85
C ALA A 59 17.78 17.64 -6.82
N ASN A 60 16.92 17.12 -5.95
CA ASN A 60 16.68 15.69 -5.76
C ASN A 60 15.28 15.26 -6.23
N GLY A 61 14.81 15.86 -7.33
CA GLY A 61 13.54 15.47 -7.98
C GLY A 61 12.33 15.96 -7.17
N GLY A 62 12.35 17.25 -6.85
CA GLY A 62 11.50 17.90 -5.87
C GLY A 62 10.00 17.62 -5.99
N TYR A 63 9.41 17.40 -4.81
CA TYR A 63 8.19 18.04 -4.32
C TYR A 63 8.42 18.32 -2.83
N PRO A 64 7.89 19.40 -2.26
CA PRO A 64 7.94 19.60 -0.82
C PRO A 64 7.21 18.44 -0.14
N GLU A 65 7.96 17.65 0.63
CA GLU A 65 7.38 16.62 1.47
C GLU A 65 6.56 17.29 2.59
N PRO A 66 5.40 16.71 2.98
CA PRO A 66 4.64 17.23 4.11
C PRO A 66 5.49 17.24 5.40
N SER A 67 5.39 18.32 6.18
CA SER A 67 6.01 18.42 7.51
C SER A 67 5.17 17.74 8.59
N THR A 68 3.90 17.46 8.30
CA THR A 68 2.96 16.75 9.16
C THR A 68 2.17 15.73 8.35
N TYR A 69 1.47 14.83 9.02
CA TYR A 69 0.51 13.93 8.39
C TYR A 69 -0.66 13.68 9.34
N ILE A 70 -1.80 13.33 8.75
CA ILE A 70 -2.99 12.89 9.46
C ILE A 70 -3.16 11.41 9.16
N ASP A 71 -3.31 10.56 10.18
CA ASP A 71 -3.60 9.15 9.98
C ASP A 71 -5.13 8.95 9.89
N PRO A 72 -5.70 8.76 8.68
CA PRO A 72 -7.15 8.67 8.52
C PRO A 72 -7.72 7.37 9.10
N LEU A 73 -6.90 6.33 9.27
CA LEU A 73 -7.33 5.05 9.85
C LEU A 73 -7.44 5.10 11.37
N SER A 74 -6.91 6.15 12.00
CA SER A 74 -6.99 6.38 13.45
C SER A 74 -8.17 7.27 13.87
N ILE A 75 -9.00 7.70 12.91
CA ILE A 75 -10.10 8.66 13.11
C ILE A 75 -11.43 7.98 12.75
N PRO A 76 -12.10 7.29 13.69
CA PRO A 76 -13.34 6.56 13.43
C PRO A 76 -14.44 7.39 12.78
N SER A 77 -14.60 8.65 13.19
CA SER A 77 -15.61 9.54 12.61
C SER A 77 -15.34 9.87 11.14
N ALA A 78 -14.07 9.97 10.72
CA ALA A 78 -13.69 10.24 9.34
C ALA A 78 -13.95 9.02 8.46
N CYS A 79 -13.45 7.84 8.85
CA CYS A 79 -13.65 6.63 8.05
C CYS A 79 -15.13 6.23 7.96
N ASN A 80 -15.92 6.39 9.03
CA ASN A 80 -17.37 6.15 9.00
C ASN A 80 -18.12 7.16 8.11
N ARG A 81 -17.70 8.43 8.11
CA ARG A 81 -18.23 9.47 7.20
C ARG A 81 -17.95 9.13 5.74
N ASP A 82 -16.75 8.61 5.45
CA ASP A 82 -16.26 8.42 4.09
C ASP A 82 -16.68 7.07 3.48
N LEU A 83 -16.93 6.06 4.32
CA LEU A 83 -17.28 4.70 3.89
C LEU A 83 -18.48 4.63 2.92
N PRO A 84 -19.58 5.37 3.10
CA PRO A 84 -20.68 5.37 2.13
C PRO A 84 -20.24 5.82 0.73
N TYR A 85 -19.32 6.78 0.63
CA TYR A 85 -18.81 7.26 -0.65
C TYR A 85 -17.81 6.29 -1.28
N LEU A 86 -16.96 5.64 -0.46
CA LEU A 86 -16.08 4.56 -0.94
C LEU A 86 -16.91 3.40 -1.52
N LYS A 87 -18.00 3.01 -0.85
CA LYS A 87 -18.95 2.01 -1.37
C LYS A 87 -19.61 2.45 -2.67
N GLN A 88 -20.02 3.72 -2.77
CA GLN A 88 -20.62 4.28 -3.99
C GLN A 88 -19.62 4.30 -5.17
N LEU A 89 -18.35 4.59 -4.91
CA LEU A 89 -17.28 4.50 -5.92
C LEU A 89 -17.01 3.04 -6.35
N GLY A 90 -17.41 2.06 -5.54
CA GLY A 90 -17.21 0.64 -5.83
C GLY A 90 -15.74 0.24 -5.80
N VAL A 91 -14.96 0.87 -4.93
CA VAL A 91 -13.55 0.51 -4.66
C VAL A 91 -13.49 -0.74 -3.79
N ASN A 92 -12.45 -1.54 -3.99
CA ASN A 92 -12.12 -2.67 -3.12
C ASN A 92 -10.80 -2.47 -2.39
N ALA A 93 -10.13 -1.34 -2.57
CA ALA A 93 -8.90 -1.02 -1.87
C ALA A 93 -8.77 0.49 -1.63
N VAL A 94 -8.06 0.85 -0.57
CA VAL A 94 -7.58 2.20 -0.31
C VAL A 94 -6.07 2.20 -0.09
N ARG A 95 -5.37 3.23 -0.58
CA ARG A 95 -3.94 3.43 -0.31
C ARG A 95 -3.76 4.55 0.71
N ILE A 96 -3.06 4.24 1.80
CA ILE A 96 -2.74 5.18 2.89
C ILE A 96 -1.23 5.39 2.89
N TYR A 97 -0.80 6.65 2.85
CA TYR A 97 0.61 6.99 2.70
C TYR A 97 1.32 7.17 4.04
N SER A 98 0.57 7.43 5.12
CA SER A 98 1.13 7.67 6.44
C SER A 98 0.17 7.22 7.54
N VAL A 99 0.63 6.30 8.38
CA VAL A 99 -0.11 5.79 9.54
C VAL A 99 0.73 5.92 10.80
N ASN A 100 0.10 6.23 11.93
CA ASN A 100 0.76 6.32 13.22
C ASN A 100 0.59 4.99 13.98
N ASN A 101 1.68 4.24 14.11
CA ASN A 101 1.69 2.92 14.75
C ASN A 101 1.43 2.92 16.27
N GLN A 102 1.29 4.09 16.90
CA GLN A 102 0.94 4.23 18.33
C GLN A 102 -0.56 4.44 18.56
N LEU A 103 -1.36 4.62 17.51
CA LEU A 103 -2.80 4.86 17.60
C LEU A 103 -3.61 3.58 17.39
N ASN A 104 -4.89 3.62 17.76
CA ASN A 104 -5.82 2.53 17.53
C ASN A 104 -6.50 2.69 16.15
N HIS A 105 -6.53 1.62 15.36
CA HIS A 105 -7.17 1.59 14.04
C HIS A 105 -8.31 0.56 13.95
N ASP A 106 -8.72 -0.05 15.07
CA ASP A 106 -9.62 -1.21 15.09
C ASP A 106 -10.96 -0.90 14.43
N GLU A 107 -11.56 0.26 14.77
CA GLU A 107 -12.89 0.63 14.25
C GLU A 107 -12.86 0.87 12.74
N CYS A 108 -11.89 1.65 12.24
CA CYS A 108 -11.80 1.93 10.81
C CYS A 108 -11.42 0.68 10.00
N MET A 109 -10.48 -0.13 10.49
CA MET A 109 -10.08 -1.35 9.80
C MET A 109 -11.25 -2.35 9.75
N ALA A 110 -12.02 -2.49 10.83
CA ALA A 110 -13.23 -3.33 10.84
C ALA A 110 -14.33 -2.79 9.91
N ALA A 111 -14.52 -1.46 9.84
CA ALA A 111 -15.49 -0.84 8.94
C ALA A 111 -15.14 -1.05 7.46
N LEU A 112 -13.85 -0.95 7.11
CA LEU A 112 -13.34 -1.24 5.77
C LEU A 112 -13.43 -2.75 5.43
N ASP A 113 -13.04 -3.63 6.36
CA ASP A 113 -13.15 -5.09 6.20
C ASP A 113 -14.61 -5.51 5.95
N GLY A 114 -15.54 -5.04 6.79
CA GLY A 114 -16.98 -5.28 6.62
C GLY A 114 -17.59 -4.66 5.36
N ALA A 115 -16.84 -3.80 4.66
CA ALA A 115 -17.22 -3.22 3.37
C ALA A 115 -16.55 -3.89 2.16
N GLY A 116 -15.69 -4.89 2.36
CA GLY A 116 -14.94 -5.49 1.24
C GLY A 116 -13.76 -4.66 0.76
N ILE A 117 -13.23 -3.77 1.62
CA ILE A 117 -12.17 -2.83 1.25
C ILE A 117 -10.86 -3.23 1.95
N TYR A 118 -9.84 -3.52 1.13
CA TYR A 118 -8.48 -3.77 1.58
C TYR A 118 -7.69 -2.46 1.76
N THR A 119 -6.61 -2.51 2.54
CA THR A 119 -5.65 -1.41 2.68
C THR A 119 -4.31 -1.75 2.04
N ILE A 120 -3.75 -0.75 1.36
CA ILE A 120 -2.35 -0.69 0.95
C ILE A 120 -1.71 0.37 1.83
N ILE A 121 -0.77 -0.02 2.69
CA ILE A 121 -0.19 0.86 3.71
C ILE A 121 1.27 1.11 3.36
N ASP A 122 1.62 2.34 3.07
CA ASP A 122 3.02 2.74 2.97
C ASP A 122 3.64 2.76 4.38
N LEU A 123 4.78 2.10 4.55
CA LEU A 123 5.50 2.00 5.83
C LEU A 123 6.33 3.25 6.13
N SER A 124 6.63 4.02 5.09
CA SER A 124 7.36 5.27 5.22
C SER A 124 6.49 6.35 5.86
N LEU A 125 7.12 7.20 6.66
CA LEU A 125 6.54 8.46 7.10
C LEU A 125 7.28 9.64 6.46
N PRO A 126 6.63 10.82 6.38
CA PRO A 126 7.31 12.05 6.00
C PRO A 126 8.50 12.36 6.92
N LEU A 127 9.32 13.34 6.51
CA LEU A 127 10.52 13.83 7.22
C LEU A 127 11.66 12.80 7.22
N ASN A 128 11.80 12.05 8.31
CA ASN A 128 12.92 11.14 8.54
C ASN A 128 12.49 9.66 8.56
N GLY A 129 11.22 9.38 8.27
CA GLY A 129 10.66 8.03 8.24
C GLY A 129 10.73 7.35 6.88
N SER A 130 11.59 7.79 5.98
CA SER A 130 11.70 7.27 4.62
C SER A 130 13.15 7.13 4.18
N ILE A 131 13.40 6.31 3.14
CA ILE A 131 14.72 6.24 2.51
C ILE A 131 14.99 7.57 1.80
N ASN A 132 15.96 8.32 2.30
CA ASN A 132 16.35 9.60 1.70
C ASN A 132 17.04 9.36 0.34
N ARG A 133 16.38 9.74 -0.75
CA ARG A 133 16.91 9.59 -2.11
C ARG A 133 18.23 10.34 -2.39
N ALA A 134 18.54 11.41 -1.65
CA ALA A 134 19.76 12.20 -1.80
C ALA A 134 20.96 11.58 -1.07
N ALA A 135 20.68 10.83 0.00
CA ALA A 135 21.68 10.15 0.83
C ALA A 135 21.07 8.84 1.36
N PRO A 136 20.91 7.82 0.50
CA PRO A 136 20.12 6.64 0.84
C PRO A 136 20.80 5.82 1.93
N SER A 137 19.99 5.40 2.88
CA SER A 137 20.37 4.47 3.92
C SER A 137 19.18 3.59 4.29
N TRP A 138 19.46 2.36 4.69
CA TRP A 138 18.51 1.45 5.32
C TRP A 138 19.05 1.18 6.72
N THR A 139 18.51 1.89 7.70
CA THR A 139 19.02 1.94 9.07
C THR A 139 18.15 1.12 9.99
N THR A 140 18.65 0.79 11.18
CA THR A 140 17.85 0.13 12.22
C THR A 140 16.65 0.98 12.65
N SER A 141 16.76 2.32 12.65
CA SER A 141 15.64 3.20 12.95
C SER A 141 14.52 3.11 11.92
N LEU A 142 14.84 3.08 10.62
CA LEU A 142 13.85 2.87 9.57
C LEU A 142 13.25 1.46 9.64
N GLN A 143 14.09 0.45 9.90
CA GLN A 143 13.62 -0.92 10.09
C GLN A 143 12.64 -1.02 11.27
N SER A 144 12.96 -0.43 12.42
CA SER A 144 12.07 -0.39 13.59
C SER A 144 10.76 0.31 13.28
N LEU A 145 10.79 1.49 12.66
CA LEU A 145 9.58 2.20 12.24
C LEU A 145 8.66 1.30 11.40
N TYR A 146 9.24 0.62 10.42
CA TYR A 146 8.49 -0.23 9.50
C TYR A 146 7.93 -1.46 10.22
N THR A 147 8.72 -2.13 11.08
CA THR A 147 8.26 -3.31 11.83
C THR A 147 7.23 -2.97 12.90
N ASP A 148 7.37 -1.84 13.58
CA ASP A 148 6.40 -1.37 14.58
C ASP A 148 5.06 -1.05 13.92
N THR A 149 5.10 -0.47 12.72
CA THR A 149 3.91 -0.26 11.88
C THR A 149 3.28 -1.58 11.46
N ILE A 150 4.08 -2.56 11.03
CA ILE A 150 3.57 -3.90 10.73
C ILE A 150 2.92 -4.53 11.97
N ASP A 151 3.51 -4.39 13.15
CA ASP A 151 2.95 -4.94 14.39
C ASP A 151 1.59 -4.34 14.75
N ALA A 152 1.40 -3.05 14.52
CA ALA A 152 0.11 -2.39 14.71
C ALA A 152 -0.98 -2.90 13.74
N PHE A 153 -0.60 -3.29 12.53
CA PHE A 153 -1.54 -3.62 11.45
C PHE A 153 -1.66 -5.11 11.09
N ALA A 154 -0.70 -5.96 11.48
CA ALA A 154 -0.67 -7.38 11.11
C ALA A 154 -1.84 -8.21 11.68
N LYS A 155 -2.57 -7.66 12.65
CA LYS A 155 -3.80 -8.25 13.20
C LYS A 155 -5.03 -8.08 12.30
N TYR A 156 -5.00 -7.20 11.31
CA TYR A 156 -6.14 -6.95 10.42
C TYR A 156 -6.04 -7.77 9.13
N ASN A 157 -7.12 -8.49 8.80
CA ASN A 157 -7.15 -9.39 7.63
C ASN A 157 -7.21 -8.65 6.29
N ASN A 158 -7.71 -7.42 6.29
CA ASN A 158 -7.86 -6.61 5.09
C ASN A 158 -6.62 -5.78 4.75
N VAL A 159 -5.45 -6.03 5.36
CA VAL A 159 -4.18 -5.48 4.85
C VAL A 159 -3.74 -6.29 3.64
N LEU A 160 -3.87 -5.71 2.44
CA LEU A 160 -3.44 -6.33 1.19
C LEU A 160 -1.91 -6.30 1.06
N SER A 161 -1.32 -5.14 1.31
CA SER A 161 0.12 -4.97 1.12
C SER A 161 0.71 -3.83 1.95
N PHE A 162 1.99 -3.98 2.29
CA PHE A 162 2.82 -2.93 2.83
C PHE A 162 3.80 -2.41 1.77
N ASN A 163 3.79 -1.11 1.51
CA ASN A 163 4.73 -0.48 0.57
C ASN A 163 5.99 -0.02 1.32
N VAL A 164 7.16 -0.44 0.85
CA VAL A 164 8.45 -0.10 1.51
C VAL A 164 9.03 1.23 1.06
N ALA A 165 8.58 1.75 -0.09
CA ALA A 165 8.99 3.05 -0.61
C ALA A 165 8.06 3.52 -1.75
N ASN A 166 8.01 4.83 -1.92
CA ASN A 166 7.28 5.52 -2.98
C ASN A 166 8.19 6.53 -3.68
N GLU A 167 8.46 6.32 -4.97
CA GLU A 167 9.21 7.23 -5.84
C GLU A 167 10.58 7.70 -5.27
N VAL A 168 11.25 6.85 -4.49
CA VAL A 168 12.60 7.16 -3.98
C VAL A 168 13.56 7.33 -5.17
N ILE A 169 13.49 6.43 -6.16
CA ILE A 169 14.13 6.62 -7.46
C ILE A 169 13.17 7.41 -8.34
N ASN A 170 13.56 8.62 -8.72
CA ASN A 170 12.79 9.46 -9.64
C ASN A 170 13.62 10.19 -10.69
N LEU A 171 14.94 10.09 -10.62
CA LEU A 171 15.87 10.67 -11.58
C LEU A 171 16.94 9.64 -11.97
N ALA A 172 17.56 9.81 -13.14
CA ALA A 172 18.63 8.93 -13.60
C ALA A 172 19.83 8.88 -12.64
N ASN A 173 20.12 9.98 -11.96
CA ASN A 173 21.24 10.11 -11.04
C ASN A 173 21.00 9.53 -9.64
N ASN A 174 19.76 9.15 -9.28
CA ASN A 174 19.45 8.56 -7.97
C ASN A 174 19.06 7.07 -8.01
N THR A 175 19.35 6.38 -9.12
CA THR A 175 19.20 4.92 -9.26
C THR A 175 20.07 4.12 -8.28
N HIS A 176 21.15 4.72 -7.76
CA HIS A 176 22.00 4.13 -6.71
C HIS A 176 21.26 3.88 -5.38
N THR A 177 20.03 4.37 -5.22
CA THR A 177 19.15 4.11 -4.06
C THR A 177 18.49 2.71 -4.14
N ALA A 178 18.45 2.07 -5.30
CA ALA A 178 17.75 0.79 -5.52
C ALA A 178 18.17 -0.36 -4.57
N PRO A 179 19.45 -0.55 -4.23
CA PRO A 179 19.87 -1.60 -3.30
C PRO A 179 19.25 -1.43 -1.90
N PHE A 180 19.03 -0.20 -1.44
CA PHE A 180 18.42 0.09 -0.13
C PHE A 180 16.93 -0.26 -0.11
N ILE A 181 16.23 0.04 -1.22
CA ILE A 181 14.82 -0.36 -1.40
C ILE A 181 14.71 -1.89 -1.43
N LYS A 182 15.61 -2.58 -2.15
CA LYS A 182 15.66 -4.05 -2.21
C LYS A 182 15.99 -4.68 -0.85
N ALA A 183 16.87 -4.04 -0.06
CA ALA A 183 17.16 -4.46 1.32
C ALA A 183 15.94 -4.30 2.24
N ALA A 184 15.24 -3.17 2.17
CA ALA A 184 14.00 -2.95 2.90
C ALA A 184 12.94 -4.02 2.53
N ALA A 185 12.74 -4.28 1.24
CA ALA A 185 11.82 -5.34 0.79
C ALA A 185 12.19 -6.71 1.39
N ARG A 186 13.46 -7.13 1.28
CA ARG A 186 13.95 -8.39 1.86
C ARG A 186 13.66 -8.49 3.35
N ASP A 187 14.02 -7.47 4.12
CA ASP A 187 13.92 -7.50 5.58
C ASP A 187 12.47 -7.48 6.05
N ILE A 188 11.61 -6.69 5.39
CA ILE A 188 10.18 -6.64 5.67
C ILE A 188 9.47 -7.95 5.31
N LYS A 189 9.82 -8.59 4.19
CA LYS A 189 9.29 -9.93 3.86
C LYS A 189 9.71 -10.98 4.87
N ALA A 190 10.97 -10.95 5.31
CA ALA A 190 11.45 -11.85 6.36
C ALA A 190 10.71 -11.64 7.68
N TYR A 191 10.43 -10.37 8.03
CA TYR A 191 9.67 -10.02 9.22
C TYR A 191 8.20 -10.46 9.14
N LEU A 192 7.50 -10.17 8.03
CA LEU A 192 6.13 -10.64 7.82
C LEU A 192 6.03 -12.17 7.91
N LYS A 193 7.01 -12.89 7.34
CA LYS A 193 7.11 -14.35 7.43
C LYS A 193 7.27 -14.83 8.87
N SER A 194 8.08 -14.14 9.70
CA SER A 194 8.25 -14.51 11.11
C SER A 194 6.97 -14.29 11.94
N LYS A 195 6.10 -13.38 11.50
CA LYS A 195 4.77 -13.12 12.07
C LYS A 195 3.66 -14.01 11.51
N GLY A 196 3.96 -14.87 10.52
CA GLY A 196 2.95 -15.67 9.81
C GLY A 196 1.98 -14.83 8.97
N SER A 197 2.35 -13.59 8.64
CA SER A 197 1.56 -12.71 7.80
C SER A 197 1.75 -13.04 6.31
N SER A 198 0.65 -12.96 5.56
CA SER A 198 0.62 -13.13 4.10
C SER A 198 0.51 -11.80 3.35
N ALA A 199 0.60 -10.66 4.05
CA ALA A 199 0.56 -9.35 3.41
C ALA A 199 1.69 -9.24 2.39
N LEU A 200 1.39 -8.66 1.23
CA LEU A 200 2.34 -8.51 0.14
C LEU A 200 3.27 -7.32 0.41
N VAL A 201 4.47 -7.33 -0.16
CA VAL A 201 5.42 -6.21 -0.05
C VAL A 201 5.53 -5.49 -1.38
N GLY A 202 5.18 -4.20 -1.40
CA GLY A 202 5.12 -3.40 -2.61
C GLY A 202 6.16 -2.28 -2.69
N TYR A 203 6.37 -1.78 -3.90
CA TYR A 203 7.08 -0.54 -4.19
C TYR A 203 6.31 0.27 -5.23
N SER A 204 6.21 1.58 -5.04
CA SER A 204 5.59 2.48 -6.03
C SER A 204 6.67 3.27 -6.77
N THR A 205 6.71 3.15 -8.10
CA THR A 205 7.67 3.84 -8.97
C THR A 205 7.02 5.00 -9.72
N VAL A 206 7.82 5.99 -10.07
CA VAL A 206 7.40 7.12 -10.92
C VAL A 206 7.39 6.69 -12.38
N ASP A 207 6.52 7.29 -13.18
CA ASP A 207 6.47 7.10 -14.62
C ASP A 207 7.54 7.92 -15.39
N ALA A 208 8.81 7.70 -15.03
CA ALA A 208 9.96 8.29 -15.72
C ALA A 208 10.57 7.29 -16.71
N SER A 209 10.23 7.42 -18.00
CA SER A 209 10.60 6.45 -19.05
C SER A 209 12.10 6.12 -19.13
N ALA A 210 12.97 7.07 -18.79
CA ALA A 210 14.42 6.88 -18.83
C ALA A 210 14.95 5.88 -17.79
N ILE A 211 14.20 5.61 -16.71
CA ILE A 211 14.65 4.79 -15.58
C ILE A 211 13.66 3.67 -15.20
N ARG A 212 12.36 3.88 -15.45
CA ARG A 212 11.27 3.01 -14.99
C ARG A 212 11.54 1.54 -15.28
N ASP A 213 11.84 1.19 -16.53
CA ASP A 213 12.01 -0.20 -16.95
C ASP A 213 13.14 -0.91 -16.18
N ASN A 214 14.28 -0.22 -15.99
CA ASN A 214 15.41 -0.75 -15.23
C ASN A 214 15.09 -0.86 -13.73
N VAL A 215 14.35 0.11 -13.18
CA VAL A 215 13.92 0.08 -11.77
C VAL A 215 12.98 -1.08 -11.50
N VAL A 216 11.97 -1.26 -12.36
CA VAL A 216 11.02 -2.39 -12.26
C VAL A 216 11.78 -3.71 -12.35
N GLN A 217 12.61 -3.89 -13.39
CA GLN A 217 13.39 -5.12 -13.56
C GLN A 217 14.30 -5.40 -12.37
N TYR A 218 14.99 -4.39 -11.84
CA TYR A 218 15.89 -4.55 -10.70
C TYR A 218 15.17 -4.99 -9.41
N LEU A 219 14.00 -4.40 -9.14
CA LEU A 219 13.21 -4.68 -7.94
C LEU A 219 12.42 -6.00 -8.04
N THR A 220 12.23 -6.54 -9.25
CA THR A 220 11.54 -7.82 -9.47
C THR A 220 12.47 -8.97 -9.85
N CYS A 221 13.76 -8.76 -10.07
CA CYS A 221 14.71 -9.82 -10.40
C CYS A 221 15.22 -10.59 -9.16
N ASP A 222 15.95 -11.68 -9.42
CA ASP A 222 16.51 -12.64 -8.47
C ASP A 222 15.46 -13.53 -7.78
N LYS A 223 15.52 -13.63 -6.45
CA LYS A 223 14.69 -14.54 -5.66
C LYS A 223 13.46 -13.83 -5.13
N ALA A 224 12.38 -14.58 -4.96
CA ALA A 224 11.12 -14.10 -4.40
C ALA A 224 11.32 -13.43 -3.02
N GLU A 225 12.26 -13.89 -2.19
CA GLU A 225 12.52 -13.31 -0.87
C GLU A 225 13.13 -11.90 -0.94
N THR A 226 13.72 -11.52 -2.07
CA THR A 226 14.40 -10.23 -2.27
C THR A 226 13.71 -9.33 -3.28
N SER A 227 12.76 -9.86 -4.06
CA SER A 227 11.94 -9.10 -4.98
C SER A 227 10.69 -8.57 -4.29
N VAL A 228 10.21 -7.42 -4.74
CA VAL A 228 8.87 -6.94 -4.35
C VAL A 228 7.79 -7.86 -4.92
N ASP A 229 6.68 -8.00 -4.20
CA ASP A 229 5.50 -8.76 -4.64
C ASP A 229 4.60 -7.93 -5.57
N ILE A 230 4.56 -6.61 -5.37
CA ILE A 230 3.76 -5.67 -6.16
C ILE A 230 4.65 -4.50 -6.59
N VAL A 231 4.59 -4.16 -7.88
CA VAL A 231 5.10 -2.88 -8.39
C VAL A 231 3.91 -2.01 -8.75
N GLY A 232 3.76 -0.88 -8.04
CA GLY A 232 2.85 0.20 -8.42
C GLY A 232 3.54 1.17 -9.37
N LEU A 233 2.82 1.66 -10.38
CA LEU A 233 3.29 2.73 -11.27
C LEU A 233 2.41 3.96 -11.08
N ASN A 234 2.98 5.03 -10.56
CA ASN A 234 2.31 6.32 -10.49
C ASN A 234 2.37 6.98 -11.88
N THR A 235 1.33 6.75 -12.68
CA THR A 235 1.23 7.26 -14.05
C THR A 235 0.06 8.24 -14.19
N TYR A 236 0.33 9.35 -14.86
CA TYR A 236 -0.63 10.43 -15.13
C TYR A 236 -0.72 10.73 -16.63
N ARG A 237 -0.36 9.76 -17.48
CA ARG A 237 -0.29 9.99 -18.93
C ARG A 237 -1.65 10.12 -19.61
N TRP A 238 -2.70 9.53 -19.05
CA TRP A 238 -4.03 9.57 -19.63
C TRP A 238 -4.76 10.83 -19.16
N CYS A 239 -4.96 11.78 -20.07
CA CYS A 239 -5.59 13.06 -19.76
C CYS A 239 -6.85 13.28 -20.63
N GLY A 240 -7.99 13.57 -19.99
CA GLY A 240 -9.22 13.92 -20.70
C GLY A 240 -9.70 12.81 -21.65
N ASN A 241 -9.74 13.12 -22.95
CA ASN A 241 -10.28 12.25 -24.00
C ASN A 241 -9.22 11.40 -24.72
N ASP A 242 -8.04 11.20 -24.11
CA ASP A 242 -7.03 10.28 -24.63
C ASP A 242 -7.58 8.86 -24.81
N ASP A 243 -6.90 8.07 -25.64
CA ASP A 243 -7.09 6.64 -25.79
C ASP A 243 -5.84 5.84 -25.37
N ILE A 244 -5.88 4.50 -25.52
CA ILE A 244 -4.78 3.62 -25.12
C ILE A 244 -3.45 3.92 -25.85
N SER A 245 -3.53 4.45 -27.07
CA SER A 245 -2.37 4.79 -27.89
C SER A 245 -1.89 6.21 -27.62
N SER A 246 -2.78 7.20 -27.58
CA SER A 246 -2.39 8.61 -27.36
C SER A 246 -1.83 8.84 -25.95
N SER A 247 -2.37 8.15 -24.95
CA SER A 247 -1.85 8.15 -23.57
C SER A 247 -0.53 7.37 -23.40
N GLY A 248 -0.14 6.54 -24.38
CA GLY A 248 1.01 5.63 -24.26
C GLY A 248 0.79 4.46 -23.29
N TYR A 249 -0.44 4.17 -22.88
CA TYR A 249 -0.76 3.01 -22.04
C TYR A 249 -0.45 1.66 -22.74
N ASN A 250 -0.50 1.62 -24.07
CA ASN A 250 -0.02 0.47 -24.85
C ASN A 250 1.47 0.18 -24.57
N GLN A 251 2.32 1.20 -24.51
CA GLN A 251 3.75 1.05 -24.23
C GLN A 251 4.01 0.56 -22.79
N ILE A 252 3.24 1.06 -21.82
CA ILE A 252 3.29 0.56 -20.44
C ILE A 252 2.87 -0.92 -20.40
N THR A 253 1.79 -1.27 -21.11
CA THR A 253 1.29 -2.65 -21.14
C THR A 253 2.33 -3.61 -21.72
N GLU A 254 2.99 -3.23 -22.83
CA GLU A 254 4.07 -4.02 -23.44
C GLU A 254 5.27 -4.26 -22.52
N LEU A 255 5.63 -3.27 -21.68
CA LEU A 255 6.69 -3.42 -20.69
C LEU A 255 6.37 -4.54 -19.69
N PHE A 256 5.16 -4.53 -19.12
CA PHE A 256 4.75 -5.48 -18.06
C PHE A 256 4.32 -6.85 -18.59
N GLN A 257 4.21 -7.02 -19.92
CA GLN A 257 4.02 -8.34 -20.53
C GLN A 257 5.27 -9.22 -20.42
N LYS A 258 6.46 -8.62 -20.52
CA LYS A 258 7.78 -9.30 -20.43
C LYS A 258 8.05 -9.77 -19.01
#